data_AF-A0A2E9IQD2-F1
#
_entry.id   AF-A0A2E9IQD2-F1
#
_cell.length_a   1.000
_cell.length_b   1.000
_cell.length_c   1.000
_cell.angle_alpha   90.00
_cell.angle_beta   90.00
_cell.angle_gamma   90.00
#
_symmetry.space_group_name_H-M   'P 1'
#
loop_
_entity.id
_entity.type
_entity.pdbx_description
1 polymer ?
#
loop_
_entity_poly.entity_id
_entity_poly.type
_entity_poly.pdbx_seq_one_letter_code
_entity_poly.pdbx_strand_id
1 'polypeptide(L)' 'MKSTIERIAKKHFDVETMDTRNRDRLDFYDCGIWSIKAALEEAYKCGQKSVSQDNARSRQTDG' A
#
# COMPACT_ATOMS: atom_id res chain seq x y z
N MET A 1 13.68 1.35 0.50
CA MET A 1 12.67 0.44 -0.11
C MET A 1 11.31 1.05 0.18
N LYS A 2 10.48 1.32 -0.83
CA LYS A 2 9.14 1.88 -0.57
C LYS A 2 8.21 0.80 -0.05
N SER A 3 7.43 1.10 0.98
CA SER A 3 6.44 0.16 1.50
C SER A 3 5.34 -0.13 0.47
N THR A 4 4.67 -1.27 0.59
CA THR A 4 3.51 -1.60 -0.27
C THR A 4 2.44 -0.52 -0.20
N ILE A 5 2.23 0.07 0.97
CA ILE A 5 1.25 1.13 1.20
C ILE A 5 1.65 2.42 0.46
N GLU A 6 2.90 2.86 0.52
CA GLU A 6 3.39 4.02 -0.24
C GLU A 6 3.18 3.85 -1.75
N ARG A 7 3.40 2.63 -2.27
CA ARG A 7 3.18 2.34 -3.70
C ARG A 7 1.72 2.45 -4.08
N ILE A 8 0.81 1.94 -3.24
CA ILE A 8 -0.64 2.01 -3.46
C ILE A 8 -1.10 3.47 -3.37
N ALA A 9 -0.63 4.21 -2.37
CA ALA A 9 -0.98 5.60 -2.17
C ALA A 9 -0.57 6.48 -3.36
N LYS A 10 0.66 6.31 -3.86
CA LYS A 10 1.14 7.00 -5.05
C LYS A 10 0.33 6.64 -6.30
N LYS A 11 -0.11 5.39 -6.42
CA LYS A 11 -0.85 4.93 -7.60
C LYS A 11 -2.30 5.45 -7.66
N HIS A 12 -3.00 5.47 -6.52
CA HIS A 12 -4.44 5.75 -6.48
C HIS A 12 -4.79 7.17 -6.05
N PHE A 13 -3.91 7.83 -5.30
CA PHE A 13 -4.15 9.17 -4.76
C PHE A 13 -3.12 10.21 -5.22
N ASP A 14 -2.09 9.80 -5.98
CA ASP A 14 -0.94 10.63 -6.39
C ASP A 14 -0.23 11.32 -5.21
N VAL A 15 -0.22 10.65 -4.05
CA VAL A 15 0.47 11.13 -2.85
C VAL A 15 1.80 10.41 -2.65
N GLU A 16 2.83 11.14 -2.22
CA GLU A 16 4.17 10.56 -2.08
C GLU A 16 4.37 9.73 -0.80
N THR A 17 3.62 10.03 0.26
CA THR A 17 3.61 9.30 1.54
C THR A 17 2.24 9.40 2.21
N MET A 18 1.94 8.42 3.07
CA MET A 18 0.79 8.38 3.96
C MET A 18 1.12 8.84 5.39
N ASP A 19 2.33 9.35 5.62
CA ASP A 19 2.72 9.89 6.93
C ASP A 19 2.00 11.20 7.24
N THR A 20 1.54 11.33 8.49
CA THR A 20 0.97 12.57 9.01
C THR A 20 2.06 13.64 9.14
N ARG A 21 1.82 14.82 8.57
CA ARG A 21 2.75 15.95 8.58
C ARG A 21 2.37 17.02 9.60
N ASN A 22 1.25 16.85 10.31
CA ASN A 22 0.67 17.83 11.23
C ASN A 22 0.47 19.20 10.56
N ARG A 23 0.06 19.18 9.30
CA ARG A 23 -0.07 20.35 8.43
C ARG A 23 -1.36 20.16 7.66
N ASP A 24 -2.45 20.81 8.09
CA ASP A 24 -3.80 20.62 7.55
C ASP A 24 -3.83 20.41 6.02
N ARG A 25 -3.33 21.39 5.25
CA ARG A 25 -3.36 21.32 3.76
C ARG A 25 -2.53 20.20 3.13
N LEU A 26 -1.63 19.57 3.88
CA LEU A 26 -0.79 18.45 3.42
C LEU A 26 -1.29 17.10 3.92
N ASP A 27 -2.23 17.08 4.86
CA ASP A 27 -2.78 15.86 5.48
C ASP A 27 -4.21 15.56 5.00
N PHE A 28 -4.92 16.55 4.44
CA PHE A 28 -6.23 16.36 3.83
C PHE A 28 -6.14 16.33 2.30
N TYR A 29 -6.56 15.21 1.71
CA TYR A 29 -6.59 15.00 0.26
C TYR A 29 -8.03 14.80 -0.22
N ASP A 30 -8.39 15.48 -1.31
CA ASP A 30 -9.63 15.22 -2.02
C ASP A 30 -9.47 13.94 -2.86
N CYS A 31 -10.09 12.86 -2.39
CA CYS A 31 -10.00 11.55 -3.01
C CYS A 31 -11.36 11.11 -3.54
N GLY A 32 -11.40 10.65 -4.80
CA GLY A 32 -12.59 10.02 -5.36
C GLY A 32 -12.91 8.70 -4.63
N ILE A 33 -14.19 8.46 -4.34
CA ILE A 33 -14.67 7.22 -3.70
C ILE A 33 -14.20 5.97 -4.47
N TRP A 34 -14.18 6.06 -5.80
CA TRP A 34 -13.68 5.00 -6.69
C TRP A 34 -12.20 4.69 -6.46
N SER A 35 -11.36 5.72 -6.29
CA SER A 35 -9.94 5.57 -5.99
C SER A 35 -9.71 4.95 -4.62
N ILE A 36 -10.50 5.34 -3.61
CA ILE A 36 -10.43 4.73 -2.26
C ILE A 36 -10.76 3.24 -2.34
N LYS A 37 -11.83 2.87 -3.02
CA LYS A 37 -12.22 1.47 -3.20
C LYS A 37 -11.12 0.67 -3.90
N ALA A 38 -10.58 1.19 -5.00
CA ALA A 38 -9.53 0.52 -5.77
C ALA A 38 -8.23 0.34 -4.96
N ALA A 39 -7.85 1.35 -4.15
CA ALA A 39 -6.70 1.27 -3.27
C ALA A 39 -6.85 0.18 -2.20
N LEU A 40 -8.03 0.08 -1.57
CA LEU A 40 -8.32 -0.95 -0.56
C LEU A 40 -8.31 -2.36 -1.16
N GLU A 41 -8.91 -2.55 -2.34
CA GLU A 41 -8.87 -3.83 -3.05
C GLU A 41 -7.45 -4.25 -3.43
N GLU A 42 -6.61 -3.30 -3.87
CA GLU A 42 -5.21 -3.57 -4.19
C GLU A 42 -4.40 -3.90 -2.93
N ALA A 43 -4.60 -3.18 -1.83
CA ALA A 43 -3.96 -3.45 -0.55
C ALA A 43 -4.29 -4.86 -0.04
N TYR A 44 -5.55 -5.26 -0.10
CA TYR A 44 -6.00 -6.60 0.28
C TYR A 44 -5.35 -7.69 -0.57
N LYS A 45 -5.32 -7.51 -1.90
CA LYS A 45 -4.65 -8.45 -2.83
C LYS A 45 -3.15 -8.54 -2.57
N CYS A 46 -2.49 -7.42 -2.26
CA CYS A 46 -1.07 -7.42 -1.94
C CYS A 46 -0.80 -8.18 -0.63
N GLY A 47 -1.61 -7.97 0.41
CA GLY A 47 -1.50 -8.71 1.66
C GLY A 47 -1.60 -10.23 1.48
N GLN A 48 -2.57 -10.70 0.69
CA GLN A 48 -2.70 -12.12 0.37
C GLN A 48 -1.47 -12.69 -0.36
N LYS A 49 -0.88 -11.92 -1.28
CA LYS A 49 0.33 -12.31 -2.02
C LYS A 49 1.55 -12.38 -1.11
N SER A 50 1.69 -11.47 -0.15
CA SER A 50 2.81 -11.48 0.80
C SER A 50 2.89 -12.79 1.58
N VAL A 51 1.76 -13.27 2.12
CA VAL A 51 1.69 -14.58 2.81
C VAL A 51 2.13 -15.73 1.91
N SER A 52 1.75 -15.68 0.63
CA SER A 52 2.16 -16.70 -0.35
C SER A 52 3.67 -16.65 -0.65
N GLN A 53 4.25 -15.45 -0.71
CA GLN A 53 5.69 -15.27 -0.93
C GLN A 53 6.52 -15.65 0.30
N ASP A 54 6.04 -15.37 1.50
CA ASP A 54 6.69 -15.77 2.75
C ASP A 54 6.74 -17.30 2.88
N ASN A 55 5.64 -17.98 2.54
CA ASN A 55 5.57 -19.45 2.48
C ASN A 55 6.45 -20.07 1.38
N ALA A 56 6.73 -19.34 0.30
CA ALA A 56 7.64 -19.79 -0.75
C ALA A 56 9.11 -19.62 -0.34
N ARG A 57 9.43 -18.52 0.36
CA ARG A 57 10.78 -18.25 0.89
C ARG A 57 11.17 -19.20 2.02
N SER A 58 10.23 -19.54 2.91
CA SER A 58 10.51 -20.48 4.01
C SER A 58 10.82 -21.90 3.53
N ARG A 59 10.33 -22.30 2.35
CA ARG A 59 10.65 -23.60 1.73
C ARG A 59 12.02 -23.64 1.03
N GLN A 60 12.69 -22.50 0.88
CA GLN A 60 13.98 -22.39 0.18
C GLN A 60 15.19 -22.32 1.12
N THR A 61 14.98 -22.21 2.45
CA THR A 61 16.07 -22.08 3.43
C THR A 61 16.55 -23.38 4.05
N ASP A 62 15.98 -24.53 3.67
CA ASP A 62 16.37 -25.86 4.16
C ASP A 62 17.31 -26.57 3.15
N GLY A 63 18.47 -25.97 2.86
CA GLY A 63 19.49 -26.51 1.94
C GLY A 63 20.91 -26.28 2.43
#